data_AF-A0A8B5VE55-F1
#
_entry.id   AF-A0A8B5VE55-F1
#
_cell.length_a   1.000
_cell.length_b   1.000
_cell.length_c   1.000
_cell.angle_alpha   90.00
_cell.angle_beta   90.00
_cell.angle_gamma   90.00
#
_symmetry.space_group_name_H-M   'P 1'
#
loop_
_entity.id
_entity.type
_entity.pdbx_description
1 polymer ?
#
loop_
_entity_poly.entity_id
_entity_poly.type
_entity_poly.pdbx_seq_one_letter_code
_entity_poly.pdbx_strand_id
1 'polypeptide(L)'
;SGPSNRPTLTLSNLFGLVTGIANQFDECIGAIVRRHQVYAQYLDAVNFAGGNAKADPNQEIISHFVIEQLSSLTRETATFTLA
;
A
#
# COMPACT_ATOMS: atom_id res chain seq x y z
N SER A 1 21.96 15.93 -6.34
CA SER A 1 21.72 14.74 -5.50
C SER A 1 20.37 14.91 -4.82
N GLY A 2 19.28 14.51 -5.46
CA GLY A 2 17.94 14.60 -4.86
C GLY A 2 17.75 13.48 -3.84
N PRO A 3 17.03 13.70 -2.73
CA PRO A 3 16.75 12.63 -1.79
C PRO A 3 16.02 11.52 -2.53
N SER A 4 16.55 10.30 -2.43
CA SER A 4 15.89 9.11 -2.93
C SER A 4 14.52 9.02 -2.27
N ASN A 5 13.44 9.29 -3.01
CA ASN A 5 12.07 9.07 -2.54
C ASN A 5 11.82 7.56 -2.52
N ARG A 6 12.38 6.87 -1.52
CA ARG A 6 12.18 5.43 -1.27
C ARG A 6 11.18 5.28 -0.11
N PRO A 7 9.87 5.35 -0.39
CA PRO A 7 8.88 5.15 0.65
C PRO A 7 8.91 3.71 1.16
N THR A 8 8.33 3.51 2.33
CA THR A 8 8.14 2.20 2.93
C THR A 8 6.65 1.85 2.97
N LEU A 9 6.35 0.58 2.76
CA LEU A 9 5.02 -0.01 2.98
C LEU A 9 5.12 -1.03 4.09
N THR A 10 4.46 -0.77 5.23
CA THR A 10 4.36 -1.71 6.34
C THR A 10 2.95 -2.30 6.40
N LEU A 11 2.86 -3.62 6.33
CA LEU A 11 1.61 -4.37 6.41
C LEU A 11 1.56 -5.18 7.69
N SER A 12 0.36 -5.39 8.23
CA SER A 12 0.17 -6.42 9.25
C SER A 12 0.40 -7.79 8.63
N ASN A 13 1.12 -8.64 9.35
CA ASN A 13 1.34 -10.03 9.03
C ASN A 13 0.75 -10.97 10.09
N LEU A 14 -0.20 -10.47 10.90
CA LEU A 14 -0.96 -11.34 11.80
C LEU A 14 -1.61 -12.44 10.94
N PHE A 15 -1.43 -13.69 11.35
CA PHE A 15 -1.81 -14.91 10.61
C PHE A 15 -0.92 -15.33 9.44
N GLY A 16 0.23 -14.66 9.21
CA GLY A 16 1.25 -15.11 8.27
C GLY A 16 0.89 -14.97 6.79
N LEU A 17 -0.12 -14.14 6.46
CA LEU A 17 -0.56 -13.93 5.07
C LEU A 17 0.56 -13.38 4.20
N VAL A 18 1.25 -12.33 4.65
CA VAL A 18 2.34 -11.72 3.88
C VAL A 18 3.53 -12.67 3.76
N THR A 19 3.80 -13.50 4.78
CA THR A 19 4.79 -14.58 4.69
C THR A 19 4.45 -15.57 3.57
N GLY A 20 3.18 -16.00 3.47
CA GLY A 20 2.74 -16.89 2.41
C GLY A 20 2.92 -16.28 1.02
N ILE A 21 2.54 -15.02 0.85
CA ILE A 21 2.68 -14.28 -0.41
C ILE A 21 4.16 -14.12 -0.77
N ALA A 22 5.00 -13.68 0.16
CA ALA A 22 6.44 -13.49 -0.08
C ALA A 22 7.13 -14.81 -0.49
N ASN A 23 6.78 -15.93 0.14
CA ASN A 23 7.31 -17.24 -0.22
C ASN A 23 6.84 -17.72 -1.61
N GLN A 24 5.64 -17.33 -2.03
CA GLN A 24 5.08 -17.75 -3.31
C GLN A 24 5.58 -16.92 -4.51
N PHE A 25 5.94 -15.65 -4.27
CA PHE A 25 6.20 -14.67 -5.32
C PHE A 25 7.57 -13.99 -5.19
N ASP A 26 8.59 -14.74 -4.78
CA ASP A 26 9.97 -14.24 -4.71
C ASP A 26 10.08 -12.90 -3.96
N GLU A 27 9.55 -12.85 -2.74
CA GLU A 27 9.50 -11.66 -1.87
C GLU A 27 8.75 -10.46 -2.47
N CYS A 28 7.96 -10.69 -3.52
CA CYS A 28 7.22 -9.70 -4.30
C CYS A 28 8.12 -8.68 -5.02
N ILE A 29 9.40 -8.97 -5.24
CA ILE A 29 10.32 -8.06 -5.93
C ILE A 29 9.79 -7.77 -7.35
N GLY A 30 9.73 -6.49 -7.71
CA GLY A 30 9.19 -6.04 -8.99
C GLY A 30 7.66 -5.87 -9.02
N ALA A 31 6.94 -6.26 -7.96
CA ALA A 31 5.50 -6.03 -7.88
C ALA A 31 5.15 -4.54 -7.79
N ILE A 32 3.99 -4.17 -8.32
CA ILE A 32 3.54 -2.77 -8.36
C ILE A 32 2.67 -2.45 -7.15
N VAL A 33 3.04 -1.41 -6.41
CA VAL A 33 2.21 -0.77 -5.39
C VAL A 33 1.56 0.47 -5.98
N ARG A 34 0.22 0.45 -6.11
CA ARG A 34 -0.57 1.63 -6.49
C ARG A 34 -1.11 2.31 -5.25
N ARG A 35 -0.73 3.57 -5.04
CA ARG A 35 -1.21 4.41 -3.94
C ARG A 35 -2.23 5.40 -4.48
N HIS A 36 -3.47 5.27 -4.01
CA HIS A 36 -4.56 6.21 -4.27
C HIS A 36 -4.66 7.15 -3.08
N GLN A 37 -4.43 8.45 -3.30
CA GLN A 37 -4.58 9.47 -2.27
C GLN A 37 -5.81 10.32 -2.58
N VAL A 38 -6.79 10.28 -1.67
CA VAL A 38 -8.09 10.95 -1.81
C VAL A 38 -8.32 11.85 -0.60
N TYR A 39 -8.77 13.09 -0.80
CA TYR A 39 -9.19 13.92 0.32
C TYR A 39 -10.41 13.29 1.00
N ALA A 40 -10.42 13.21 2.32
CA ALA A 40 -11.42 12.44 3.07
C ALA A 40 -12.88 12.77 2.69
N GLN A 41 -13.17 14.03 2.34
CA GLN A 41 -14.51 14.46 1.91
C GLN A 41 -15.00 13.82 0.60
N TYR A 42 -14.10 13.30 -0.24
CA TYR A 42 -14.41 12.68 -1.53
C TYR A 42 -14.31 11.14 -1.51
N LEU A 43 -13.99 10.53 -0.36
CA LEU A 43 -13.93 9.07 -0.22
C LEU A 43 -15.28 8.41 -0.51
N ASP A 44 -15.24 7.15 -0.94
CA ASP A 44 -16.44 6.38 -1.30
C ASP A 44 -17.49 6.38 -0.19
N ALA A 45 -18.76 6.47 -0.60
CA ALA A 45 -19.89 6.53 0.31
C ALA A 45 -19.92 5.36 1.30
N VAL A 46 -19.52 4.16 0.87
CA VAL A 46 -19.51 2.94 1.71
C VAL A 46 -18.58 3.02 2.92
N ASN A 47 -17.61 3.94 2.91
CA ASN A 47 -16.70 4.16 4.04
C ASN A 47 -17.38 4.87 5.22
N PHE A 48 -18.61 5.37 5.06
CA PHE A 48 -19.34 6.14 6.07
C PHE A 48 -20.70 5.51 6.37
N ALA A 49 -21.06 5.39 7.65
CA ALA A 49 -22.30 4.72 8.08
C ALA A 49 -23.59 5.35 7.49
N GLY A 50 -23.56 6.63 7.11
CA GLY A 50 -24.67 7.34 6.45
C GLY A 50 -24.43 7.64 4.97
N GLY A 51 -23.38 7.06 4.36
CA GLY A 51 -22.94 7.42 3.02
C GLY A 51 -22.11 8.70 2.97
N ASN A 52 -21.68 9.06 1.75
CA ASN A 52 -21.02 10.33 1.46
C ASN A 52 -21.55 10.90 0.14
N ALA A 53 -22.37 11.95 0.22
CA ALA A 53 -22.93 12.62 -0.96
C ALA A 53 -21.87 13.34 -1.81
N LYS A 54 -20.69 13.59 -1.24
CA LYS A 54 -19.55 14.20 -1.93
C LYS A 54 -18.58 13.16 -2.47
N ALA A 55 -18.86 11.85 -2.37
CA ALA A 55 -17.97 10.84 -2.93
C ALA A 55 -17.72 11.10 -4.42
N ASP A 56 -16.45 11.18 -4.81
CA ASP A 56 -16.06 11.44 -6.20
C ASP A 56 -14.79 10.64 -6.53
N PRO A 57 -14.90 9.56 -7.32
CA PRO A 57 -13.77 8.71 -7.67
C PRO A 57 -12.72 9.43 -8.53
N ASN A 58 -13.04 10.60 -9.11
CA ASN A 58 -12.10 11.37 -9.90
C ASN A 58 -11.20 12.29 -9.05
N GLN A 59 -11.53 12.48 -7.75
CA GLN A 59 -10.77 13.32 -6.82
C GLN A 59 -9.63 12.54 -6.16
N GLU A 60 -8.74 11.99 -6.99
CA GLU A 60 -7.61 11.19 -6.53
C GLU A 60 -6.27 11.59 -7.15
N ILE A 61 -5.20 11.36 -6.39
CA ILE A 61 -3.82 11.37 -6.88
C ILE A 61 -3.33 9.93 -6.84
N ILE A 62 -3.00 9.38 -8.01
CA ILE A 62 -2.45 8.03 -8.13
C ILE A 62 -0.93 8.10 -8.22
N SER A 63 -0.24 7.34 -7.39
CA SER A 63 1.20 7.09 -7.48
C SER A 63 1.47 5.61 -7.69
N HIS A 64 2.50 5.30 -8.48
CA HIS A 64 2.96 3.93 -8.73
C HIS A 64 4.35 3.77 -8.16
N PHE A 65 4.56 2.67 -7.44
CA PHE A 65 5.87 2.28 -6.94
C PHE A 65 6.14 0.82 -7.29
N VAL A 66 7.41 0.46 -7.32
CA VAL A 66 7.85 -0.93 -7.47
C VAL A 66 8.41 -1.41 -6.15
N ILE A 67 8.05 -2.63 -5.72
CA ILE A 67 8.71 -3.27 -4.58
C ILE A 67 10.13 -3.61 -4.97
N GLU A 68 11.09 -2.98 -4.29
CA GLU A 68 12.52 -3.19 -4.50
C GLU A 68 13.10 -4.21 -3.52
N GLN A 69 12.53 -4.30 -2.32
CA GLN A 69 13.01 -5.19 -1.27
C GLN A 69 11.95 -5.47 -0.21
N LEU A 70 11.85 -6.71 0.26
CA LEU A 70 11.28 -7.04 1.57
C LEU A 70 12.33 -6.75 2.66
N SER A 71 12.20 -5.62 3.35
CA SER A 71 13.22 -5.14 4.30
C SER A 71 13.06 -5.71 5.71
N SER A 72 11.87 -6.16 6.09
CA SER A 72 11.61 -6.87 7.34
C SER A 72 10.42 -7.79 7.22
N LEU A 73 10.49 -8.98 7.80
CA LEU A 73 9.37 -9.91 7.92
C LEU A 73 9.37 -10.54 9.32
N THR A 74 8.31 -10.27 10.07
CA THR A 74 8.07 -10.82 11.41
C THR A 74 6.72 -11.49 11.48
N ARG A 75 6.38 -12.07 12.64
CA ARG A 75 5.04 -12.63 12.88
C ARG A 75 3.92 -11.58 12.85
N GLU A 76 4.25 -10.32 13.13
CA GLU A 76 3.25 -9.26 13.30
C GLU A 76 3.20 -8.30 12.12
N THR A 77 4.34 -8.08 11.46
CA THR A 77 4.48 -7.09 10.40
C THR A 77 5.42 -7.55 9.28
N ALA A 78 5.21 -6.99 8.10
CA ALA A 78 6.14 -7.04 6.98
C ALA A 78 6.38 -5.62 6.47
N THR A 79 7.62 -5.26 6.16
CA THR A 79 7.99 -3.95 5.61
C THR A 79 8.66 -4.12 4.27
N PHE A 80 8.21 -3.35 3.28
CA PHE A 80 8.79 -3.29 1.94
C PHE A 80 9.41 -1.91 1.69
N THR A 81 10.58 -1.92 1.04
CA THR A 81 11.17 -0.72 0.42
C THR A 81 10.64 -0.59 -1.00
N LEU A 82 10.23 0.62 -1.36
CA LEU A 82 9.64 0.93 -2.65
C LEU A 82 10.54 1.88 -3.45
N ALA A 83 10.48 1.77 -4.78
CA ALA A 83 11.14 2.64 -5.75
C ALA A 83 10.13 3.35 -6.66
#